data_AF-A0A9E3FSI5-F1
#
_entry.id   AF-A0A9E3FSI5-F1
#
_cell.length_a   1.000
_cell.length_b   1.000
_cell.length_c   1.000
_cell.angle_alpha   90.00
_cell.angle_beta   90.00
_cell.angle_gamma   90.00
#
_symmetry.space_group_name_H-M   'P 1'
#
loop_
_entity.id
_entity.type
_entity.pdbx_description
1 polymer ?
#
loop_
_entity_poly.entity_id
_entity_poly.type
_entity_poly.pdbx_seq_one_letter_code
_entity_poly.pdbx_strand_id
1 'polypeptide(L)'
;MLNPTDKVDVMPKSVRITPEPAQGKGQAVIFMPAIGPVRHLCRLQTTFRARDEAFSCFYKRRTEFERVARARLASSNIEEGVIELAML
;
A
#
# COMPACT_ATOMS: atom_id res chain seq x y z
N MET A 1 -22.69 -22.54 22.34
CA MET A 1 -21.34 -22.65 21.76
C MET A 1 -21.41 -22.05 20.36
N LEU A 2 -20.84 -20.88 20.14
CA LEU A 2 -20.84 -20.18 18.83
C LEU A 2 -19.43 -20.23 18.26
N ASN A 3 -19.30 -20.69 17.01
CA ASN A 3 -18.05 -20.96 16.33
C ASN A 3 -17.22 -19.68 16.09
N PRO A 4 -15.89 -19.70 16.28
CA PRO A 4 -15.04 -18.52 16.13
C PRO A 4 -14.37 -18.48 14.75
N THR A 5 -15.13 -18.24 13.68
CA THR A 5 -14.54 -18.01 12.34
C THR A 5 -15.41 -17.07 11.53
N ASP A 6 -15.52 -15.84 12.00
CA ASP A 6 -15.95 -14.72 11.17
C ASP A 6 -15.18 -13.46 11.57
N LYS A 7 -13.85 -13.56 11.51
CA LYS A 7 -13.02 -12.37 11.31
C LYS A 7 -12.91 -12.17 9.81
N VAL A 8 -13.98 -11.63 9.22
CA VAL A 8 -13.84 -10.94 7.94
C VAL A 8 -12.97 -9.73 8.24
N ASP A 9 -11.68 -9.83 7.92
CA ASP A 9 -10.78 -8.70 7.91
C ASP A 9 -11.39 -7.69 6.93
N VAL A 10 -12.00 -6.64 7.47
CA VAL A 10 -12.65 -5.58 6.68
C VAL A 10 -11.53 -4.84 5.99
N MET A 11 -11.07 -5.36 4.85
CA MET A 11 -10.22 -4.60 3.95
C MET A 11 -11.03 -3.37 3.50
N PRO A 12 -10.57 -2.14 3.77
CA PRO A 12 -11.17 -0.96 3.19
C PRO A 12 -11.14 -1.11 1.67
N LYS A 13 -12.27 -0.86 1.01
CA LYS A 13 -12.56 -1.10 -0.42
C LYS A 13 -11.59 -0.42 -1.43
N SER A 14 -10.51 0.20 -0.98
CA SER A 14 -9.60 1.03 -1.77
C SER A 14 -8.14 0.54 -1.79
N VAL A 15 -7.81 -0.54 -1.09
CA VAL A 15 -6.44 -1.08 -1.03
C VAL A 15 -6.43 -2.48 -1.64
N ARG A 16 -5.53 -2.72 -2.59
CA ARG A 16 -5.32 -4.04 -3.19
C ARG A 16 -3.88 -4.46 -2.90
N ILE A 17 -3.70 -5.71 -2.48
CA ILE A 17 -2.36 -6.25 -2.26
C ILE A 17 -2.07 -7.18 -3.42
N THR A 18 -1.13 -6.78 -4.27
CA THR A 18 -0.67 -7.63 -5.37
C THR A 18 0.59 -8.34 -4.90
N PRO A 19 0.58 -9.67 -4.78
CA PRO A 19 1.82 -10.42 -4.58
C PRO A 19 2.66 -10.26 -5.85
N GLU A 20 3.80 -9.60 -5.74
CA GLU A 20 4.74 -9.50 -6.85
C GLU A 20 5.70 -10.69 -6.75
N PRO A 21 5.73 -11.61 -7.74
CA PRO A 21 6.68 -12.72 -7.75
C PRO A 21 8.07 -12.21 -8.17
N ALA A 22 8.65 -11.31 -7.38
CA ALA A 22 10.04 -10.89 -7.49
C ALA A 22 10.81 -11.52 -6.31
N GLN A 23 11.61 -12.53 -6.65
CA GLN A 23 12.59 -13.21 -5.81
C GLN A 23 13.05 -12.38 -4.59
N GLY A 24 12.50 -12.69 -3.41
CA GLY A 24 13.03 -12.22 -2.12
C GLY A 24 12.74 -10.77 -1.70
N LYS A 25 11.96 -9.97 -2.45
CA LYS A 25 11.80 -8.53 -2.17
C LYS A 25 10.64 -8.11 -1.26
N GLY A 26 9.91 -9.06 -0.66
CA GLY A 26 8.76 -8.77 0.22
C GLY A 26 7.47 -8.47 -0.54
N GLN A 27 6.39 -8.13 0.17
CA GLN A 27 5.06 -7.87 -0.42
C GLN A 27 4.92 -6.40 -0.83
N ALA A 28 4.10 -6.14 -1.85
CA ALA A 28 3.76 -4.79 -2.28
C ALA A 28 2.31 -4.43 -1.90
N VAL A 29 2.08 -3.19 -1.45
CA VAL A 29 0.74 -2.66 -1.16
C VAL A 29 0.37 -1.62 -2.21
N ILE A 30 -0.75 -1.85 -2.92
CA ILE A 30 -1.30 -0.89 -3.88
C ILE A 30 -2.42 -0.10 -3.23
N PHE A 31 -2.32 1.22 -3.27
CA PHE A 31 -3.32 2.12 -2.70
C PHE A 31 -3.50 3.37 -3.55
N MET A 32 -4.61 4.07 -3.35
CA MET A 32 -4.95 5.26 -4.13
C MET A 32 -5.21 6.48 -3.24
N PRO A 33 -4.16 7.25 -2.87
CA PRO A 33 -4.35 8.49 -2.11
C PRO A 33 -5.07 9.54 -2.95
N ALA A 34 -5.95 10.30 -2.30
CA ALA A 34 -6.44 11.55 -2.87
C ALA A 34 -5.35 12.61 -2.69
N ILE A 35 -4.86 13.16 -3.80
CA ILE A 35 -3.90 14.27 -3.82
C ILE A 35 -4.59 15.44 -4.51
N GLY A 36 -5.13 16.36 -3.72
CA GLY A 36 -6.07 17.37 -4.23
C GLY A 36 -7.35 16.71 -4.76
N PRO A 37 -7.85 17.09 -5.95
CA PRO A 37 -9.07 16.51 -6.53
C PRO A 37 -8.85 15.16 -7.23
N VAL A 38 -7.59 14.70 -7.39
CA VAL A 38 -7.25 13.51 -8.18
C VAL A 38 -6.81 12.37 -7.27
N ARG A 39 -7.17 11.14 -7.63
CA ARG A 39 -6.61 9.92 -7.03
C ARG A 39 -5.48 9.42 -7.90
N HIS A 40 -4.32 9.18 -7.30
CA HIS A 40 -3.17 8.60 -7.98
C HIS A 40 -2.98 7.15 -7.58
N LEU A 41 -2.48 6.31 -8.48
CA LEU A 41 -2.09 4.95 -8.13
C LEU A 41 -0.72 4.97 -7.45
N CYS A 42 -0.62 4.38 -6.26
CA CYS A 42 0.62 4.26 -5.52
C CYS A 42 0.93 2.80 -5.27
N ARG A 43 2.20 2.43 -5.43
CA ARG A 43 2.73 1.11 -5.08
C ARG A 43 3.78 1.28 -3.99
N LEU A 44 3.54 0.66 -2.85
CA LEU A 44 4.49 0.60 -1.74
C LEU A 44 5.16 -0.76 -1.71
N GLN A 45 6.43 -0.82 -2.07
CA GLN A 45 7.29 -1.97 -1.85
C GLN A 45 7.62 -2.09 -0.36
N THR A 46 7.33 -3.25 0.24
CA THR A 46 7.62 -3.52 1.64
C THR A 46 8.64 -4.65 1.78
N THR A 47 9.33 -4.69 2.91
CA THR A 47 10.26 -5.78 3.24
C THR A 47 9.57 -6.97 3.92
N PHE A 48 8.26 -6.88 4.19
CA PHE A 48 7.50 -7.94 4.86
C PHE A 48 7.24 -9.11 3.92
N ARG A 49 7.40 -10.34 4.43
CA ARG A 49 7.09 -11.55 3.65
C ARG A 49 5.60 -11.85 3.63
N ALA A 50 4.92 -11.58 4.74
CA ALA A 50 3.50 -11.83 4.90
C ALA A 50 2.66 -10.63 4.45
N ARG A 51 1.54 -10.93 3.79
CA ARG A 51 0.58 -9.94 3.30
C ARG A 51 0.00 -9.11 4.46
N ASP A 52 -0.39 -9.78 5.54
CA ASP A 52 -1.07 -9.14 6.66
C ASP A 52 -0.13 -8.20 7.42
N GLU A 53 1.17 -8.53 7.48
CA GLU A 53 2.20 -7.65 8.05
C GLU A 53 2.38 -6.39 7.21
N ALA A 54 2.50 -6.54 5.87
CA ALA A 54 2.59 -5.41 4.95
C ALA A 54 1.36 -4.50 5.05
N PHE A 55 0.18 -5.11 5.12
CA PHE A 55 -1.07 -4.38 5.24
C PHE A 55 -1.21 -3.67 6.60
N SER A 56 -0.91 -4.37 7.69
CA SER A 56 -0.94 -3.81 9.05
C SER A 56 0.02 -2.63 9.18
N CYS A 57 1.23 -2.74 8.61
CA CYS A 57 2.20 -1.66 8.57
C CYS A 57 1.68 -0.46 7.76
N PHE A 58 1.19 -0.72 6.53
CA PHE A 58 0.59 0.32 5.69
C PHE A 58 -0.52 1.06 6.43
N TYR A 59 -1.46 0.34 7.04
CA TYR A 59 -2.61 0.95 7.70
C TYR A 59 -2.19 1.83 8.89
N LYS A 60 -1.25 1.35 9.72
CA LYS A 60 -0.72 2.11 10.87
C LYS A 60 0.00 3.39 10.46
N ARG A 61 0.62 3.42 9.28
CA ARG A 61 1.44 4.53 8.79
C ARG A 61 0.87 5.19 7.53
N ARG A 62 -0.41 5.00 7.25
CA ARG A 62 -1.03 5.42 5.99
C ARG A 62 -0.77 6.90 5.68
N THR A 63 -1.02 7.79 6.63
CA THR A 63 -0.82 9.25 6.48
C THR A 63 0.62 9.60 6.10
N GLU A 64 1.60 8.84 6.58
CA GLU A 64 3.02 9.03 6.24
C GLU A 64 3.28 8.66 4.78
N PHE A 65 2.81 7.48 4.34
CA PHE A 65 2.93 7.05 2.95
C PHE A 65 2.20 7.99 1.98
N GLU A 66 1.00 8.47 2.35
CA GLU A 66 0.29 9.47 1.55
C GLU A 66 1.04 10.80 1.47
N ARG A 67 1.69 11.23 2.56
CA ARG A 67 2.55 12.43 2.57
C ARG A 67 3.75 12.25 1.63
N VAL A 68 4.42 11.11 1.67
CA VAL A 68 5.55 10.81 0.77
C VAL A 68 5.09 10.75 -0.69
N ALA A 69 3.92 10.14 -0.96
CA ALA A 69 3.33 10.11 -2.30
C ALA A 69 3.09 11.53 -2.85
N ARG A 70 2.56 12.45 -2.02
CA ARG A 70 2.40 13.86 -2.41
C ARG A 70 3.72 14.54 -2.74
N ALA A 71 4.76 14.29 -1.95
CA ALA A 71 6.09 14.85 -2.21
C ALA A 71 6.68 14.31 -3.52
N ARG A 72 6.57 12.99 -3.77
CA ARG A 72 7.01 12.36 -5.04
C ARG A 72 6.28 12.93 -6.25
N LEU A 73 4.95 13.11 -6.14
CA LEU A 73 4.14 13.71 -7.19
C LEU A 73 4.59 15.14 -7.50
N ALA A 74 4.84 15.97 -6.46
CA ALA A 74 5.32 17.33 -6.64
C ALA A 74 6.70 17.39 -7.33
N SER A 75 7.56 16.39 -7.08
CA SER A 75 8.85 16.23 -7.77
C SER A 75 8.76 15.61 -9.17
N SER A 76 7.55 15.32 -9.69
CA SER A 76 7.32 14.61 -10.97
C SER A 76 8.03 13.24 -11.05
N ASN A 77 8.31 12.62 -9.91
CA ASN A 77 8.98 11.33 -9.86
C ASN A 77 7.93 10.20 -9.85
N ILE A 78 7.39 9.94 -11.05
CA ILE A 78 6.32 8.98 -11.31
C ILE A 78 6.78 8.05 -12.43
N GLU A 79 6.70 6.75 -12.21
CA GLU A 79 7.04 5.73 -13.21
C GLU A 79 5.74 5.22 -13.84
N GLU A 80 5.56 5.42 -15.16
CA GLU A 80 4.39 4.92 -15.91
C GLU A 80 3.02 5.31 -15.32
N GLY A 81 2.93 6.47 -14.64
CA GLY A 81 1.70 6.92 -13.98
C GLY A 81 1.46 6.32 -12.59
N VAL A 82 2.41 5.53 -12.08
CA VAL A 82 2.43 4.96 -10.73
C VAL A 82 3.45 5.69 -9.86
N ILE A 83 3.02 6.07 -8.67
CA ILE A 83 3.95 6.60 -7.66
C ILE A 83 4.56 5.42 -6.91
N GLU A 84 5.81 5.11 -7.20
CA GLU A 84 6.57 4.06 -6.52
C GLU A 84 7.16 4.57 -5.20
N LEU A 85 6.84 3.85 -4.12
CA LEU A 85 7.34 4.05 -2.77
C LEU A 85 8.05 2.77 -2.32
N ALA A 86 9.08 2.91 -1.50
CA ALA A 86 9.75 1.76 -0.89
C ALA A 86 9.93 1.99 0.61
N MET A 87 9.73 0.93 1.39
CA MET A 87 10.23 0.87 2.76
C MET A 87 11.73 0.58 2.71
N LEU A 88 12.51 1.44 3.35
CA LEU A 88 13.94 1.20 3.62
C LEU A 88 14.08 0.13 4.71
#